data_AF-A0A7J9EWA6-F1
#
_entry.id   AF-A0A7J9EWA6-F1
#
_cell.length_a   1.000
_cell.length_b   1.000
_cell.length_c   1.000
_cell.angle_alpha   90.00
_cell.angle_beta   90.00
_cell.angle_gamma   90.00
#
_symmetry.space_group_name_H-M   'P 1'
#
loop_
_entity.id
_entity.type
_entity.pdbx_description
1 polymer ?
#
loop_
_entity_poly.entity_id
_entity_poly.type
_entity_poly.pdbx_seq_one_letter_code
_entity_poly.pdbx_strand_id
1 'polypeptide(L)'
;IDFDRVVNGVPWTFNNHLLVFHHLKQGEDPLEVDLLFTEFWIQIHNLPPRMFTIIIAKQFGDFIRTFVDYDVKAIAAGLINYMQIRVKIDIRQSLKRKMKLVMAKK
;
A
#
# COMPACT_ATOMS: atom_id res chain seq x y z
N ILE A 1 -9.46 16.58 15.58
CA ILE A 1 -8.57 15.99 14.55
C ILE A 1 -9.37 14.87 13.90
N ASP A 2 -9.46 14.87 12.57
CA ASP A 2 -10.25 13.90 11.82
C ASP A 2 -9.48 12.56 11.72
N PHE A 3 -10.03 11.50 12.31
CA PHE A 3 -9.42 10.17 12.35
C PHE A 3 -9.22 9.60 10.94
N ASP A 4 -10.21 9.77 10.06
CA ASP A 4 -10.17 9.24 8.70
C ASP A 4 -9.06 9.91 7.89
N ARG A 5 -8.81 11.21 8.14
CA ARG A 5 -7.68 11.91 7.52
C ARG A 5 -6.35 11.31 7.94
N VAL A 6 -6.19 10.93 9.22
CA VAL A 6 -4.95 10.32 9.71
C VAL A 6 -4.79 8.93 9.13
N VAL A 7 -5.83 8.10 9.17
CA VAL A 7 -5.78 6.73 8.65
C VAL A 7 -5.54 6.72 7.14
N ASN A 8 -6.18 7.61 6.37
CA ASN A 8 -6.02 7.63 4.92
C ASN A 8 -4.73 8.31 4.43
N GLY A 9 -4.11 9.14 5.27
CA GLY A 9 -2.87 9.86 4.95
C GLY A 9 -1.57 9.09 5.18
N VAL A 10 -1.64 7.83 5.64
CA VAL A 10 -0.45 6.99 5.84
C VAL A 10 0.30 6.72 4.53
N PRO A 11 1.64 6.59 4.56
CA PRO A 11 2.50 6.62 5.74
C PRO A 11 2.77 8.06 6.22
N TRP A 12 2.82 8.26 7.54
CA TRP A 12 3.23 9.53 8.12
C TRP A 12 4.70 9.51 8.50
N THR A 13 5.37 10.65 8.36
CA THR A 13 6.76 10.82 8.79
C THR A 13 6.92 12.07 9.63
N PHE A 14 7.84 12.02 10.59
CA PHE A 14 8.26 13.18 11.38
C PHE A 14 9.79 13.15 11.48
N ASN A 15 10.45 14.26 11.12
CA ASN A 15 11.91 14.33 11.05
C ASN A 15 12.56 13.16 10.28
N ASN A 16 11.98 12.78 9.14
CA ASN A 16 12.40 11.63 8.31
C ASN A 16 12.29 10.25 8.99
N HIS A 17 11.64 10.15 10.14
CA HIS A 17 11.34 8.88 10.79
C HIS A 17 9.88 8.49 10.51
N LEU A 18 9.65 7.20 10.24
CA LEU A 18 8.31 6.65 10.01
C LEU A 18 7.52 6.64 11.33
N LEU A 19 6.32 7.19 11.31
CA LEU A 19 5.36 7.06 12.40
C LEU A 19 4.44 5.87 12.13
N VAL A 20 4.35 4.98 13.10
CA VAL A 20 3.51 3.79 13.05
C VAL A 20 2.37 3.96 14.04
N PHE A 21 1.14 3.75 13.58
CA PHE A 21 -0.06 3.92 14.37
C PHE A 21 -0.87 2.63 14.38
N HIS A 22 -1.54 2.38 15.50
CA HIS A 22 -2.56 1.34 15.62
C HIS A 22 -3.85 1.97 16.12
N HIS A 23 -4.97 1.60 15.49
CA HIS A 23 -6.29 1.99 15.97
C HIS A 23 -6.69 1.06 17.11
N LEU A 24 -6.58 1.55 18.34
CA LEU A 24 -6.95 0.82 19.54
C LEU A 24 -8.43 0.45 19.52
N LYS A 25 -8.70 -0.84 19.61
CA LYS A 25 -10.06 -1.37 19.74
C LYS A 25 -10.47 -1.41 21.20
N GLN A 26 -11.78 -1.44 21.44
CA GLN A 26 -12.31 -1.57 22.79
C GLN A 26 -11.81 -2.87 23.44
N GLY A 27 -11.19 -2.75 24.61
CA GLY A 27 -10.64 -3.88 25.37
C GLY A 27 -9.19 -4.23 25.02
N GLU A 28 -8.54 -3.56 24.07
CA GLU A 28 -7.10 -3.69 23.86
C GLU A 28 -6.33 -2.87 24.91
N ASP A 29 -5.28 -3.47 25.49
CA ASP A 29 -4.31 -2.74 26.30
C ASP A 29 -3.31 -2.05 25.38
N PRO A 30 -3.21 -0.71 25.38
CA PRO A 30 -2.26 0.02 24.55
C PRO A 30 -0.79 -0.39 24.75
N LEU A 31 -0.43 -0.94 25.91
CA LEU A 31 0.94 -1.37 26.22
C LEU A 31 1.30 -2.73 25.61
N GLU A 32 0.29 -3.53 25.26
CA GLU A 32 0.45 -4.88 24.68
C GLU A 32 0.29 -4.88 23.15
N VAL A 33 0.01 -3.72 22.55
CA VAL A 33 -0.19 -3.60 21.10
C VAL A 33 1.14 -3.46 20.36
N ASP A 34 1.37 -4.41 19.45
CA ASP A 34 2.52 -4.40 18.56
C ASP A 34 2.40 -3.35 17.43
N LEU A 35 3.25 -2.33 17.45
CA LEU A 35 3.38 -1.32 16.38
C LEU A 35 4.30 -1.80 15.26
N LEU A 36 3.95 -2.91 14.63
CA LEU A 36 4.80 -3.58 13.63
C LEU A 36 4.36 -3.36 12.19
N PHE A 37 3.15 -2.84 11.97
CA PHE A 37 2.58 -2.73 10.64
C PHE A 37 2.21 -1.30 10.29
N THR A 38 2.47 -0.92 9.05
CA THR A 38 1.98 0.34 8.48
C THR A 38 1.61 0.14 7.02
N GLU A 39 0.84 1.07 6.47
CA GLU A 39 0.36 1.00 5.10
C GLU A 39 1.07 2.03 4.23
N PHE A 40 1.46 1.58 3.04
CA PHE A 40 2.12 2.41 2.04
C PHE A 40 1.30 2.45 0.77
N TRP A 41 1.15 3.65 0.22
CA TRP A 41 0.81 3.82 -1.19
C TRP A 41 2.06 3.56 -2.04
N ILE A 42 1.98 2.55 -2.89
CA ILE A 42 3.05 2.12 -3.79
C ILE A 42 2.61 2.38 -5.22
N GLN A 43 3.49 3.03 -5.98
CA GLN A 43 3.32 3.26 -7.40
C GLN A 43 4.07 2.20 -8.20
N ILE A 44 3.36 1.53 -9.10
CA ILE A 44 3.90 0.53 -10.01
C ILE A 44 3.92 1.13 -11.41
N HIS A 45 5.13 1.37 -11.87
CA HIS A 45 5.42 2.03 -13.14
C HIS A 45 5.70 1.01 -14.25
N ASN A 46 5.68 1.48 -15.50
CA ASN A 46 6.02 0.69 -16.70
C ASN A 46 5.12 -0.54 -16.93
N LEU A 47 3.85 -0.43 -16.54
CA LEU A 47 2.84 -1.43 -16.84
C LEU A 47 2.07 -1.01 -18.10
N PRO A 48 1.82 -1.94 -19.04
CA PRO A 48 0.87 -1.70 -20.12
C PRO A 48 -0.53 -1.34 -19.56
N PRO A 49 -1.26 -0.39 -20.15
CA PRO A 49 -2.57 0.03 -19.65
C PRO A 49 -3.58 -1.11 -19.47
N ARG A 50 -3.48 -2.16 -20.31
CA ARG A 50 -4.34 -3.37 -20.22
C ARG A 50 -4.17 -4.15 -18.92
N MET A 51 -3.09 -3.93 -18.18
CA MET A 51 -2.80 -4.56 -16.90
C MET A 51 -3.31 -3.76 -15.71
N PHE A 52 -3.89 -2.57 -15.92
CA PHE A 52 -4.50 -1.76 -14.86
C PHE A 52 -5.86 -2.30 -14.43
N THR A 53 -5.86 -3.51 -13.85
CA THR A 53 -7.05 -4.17 -13.33
C THR A 53 -6.88 -4.43 -11.84
N ILE A 54 -8.01 -4.48 -11.11
CA ILE A 54 -8.01 -4.82 -9.68
C ILE A 54 -7.40 -6.21 -9.41
N ILE A 55 -7.55 -7.15 -10.36
CA ILE A 55 -7.00 -8.51 -10.25
C ILE A 55 -5.47 -8.45 -10.23
N ILE A 56 -4.87 -7.70 -11.16
CA ILE A 56 -3.41 -7.50 -11.22
C ILE A 56 -2.93 -6.68 -10.01
N ALA A 57 -3.66 -5.64 -9.63
CA ALA A 57 -3.35 -4.82 -8.46
C ALA A 57 -3.27 -5.66 -7.17
N LYS A 58 -4.24 -6.55 -6.97
CA LYS A 58 -4.24 -7.49 -5.85
C LYS A 58 -3.05 -8.45 -5.92
N GLN A 59 -2.79 -9.06 -7.08
CA GLN A 59 -1.63 -9.94 -7.26
C GLN A 59 -0.30 -9.25 -6.94
N PHE A 60 -0.14 -7.99 -7.35
CA PHE A 60 1.05 -7.21 -7.06
C PHE A 60 1.12 -6.79 -5.60
N GLY A 61 0.01 -6.36 -5.00
CA GLY A 61 -0.03 -6.01 -3.58
C GLY A 61 0.32 -7.19 -2.68
N ASP A 62 -0.23 -8.37 -2.97
CA ASP A 62 0.03 -9.61 -2.24
C ASP A 62 1.45 -10.16 -2.53
N PHE A 63 2.01 -9.90 -3.71
CA PHE A 63 3.42 -10.17 -3.99
C PHE A 63 4.35 -9.29 -3.16
N ILE A 64 3.99 -8.03 -2.96
CA ILE A 64 4.77 -7.09 -2.15
C ILE A 64 4.64 -7.48 -0.67
N ARG A 65 3.42 -7.44 -0.11
CA ARG A 65 3.03 -7.88 1.24
C ARG A 65 1.54 -8.23 1.29
N THR A 66 0.71 -7.39 1.91
CA THR A 66 -0.74 -7.61 2.03
C THR A 66 -1.47 -6.49 1.31
N PHE A 67 -2.17 -6.81 0.23
CA PHE A 67 -2.98 -5.83 -0.49
C PHE A 67 -4.08 -5.25 0.42
N VAL A 68 -4.26 -3.93 0.37
CA VAL A 68 -5.30 -3.21 1.12
C VAL A 68 -6.27 -2.54 0.15
N ASP A 69 -5.76 -1.78 -0.81
CA ASP A 69 -6.59 -0.97 -1.70
C ASP A 69 -5.92 -0.69 -3.06
N TYR A 70 -6.70 -0.25 -4.05
CA TYR A 70 -6.27 0.11 -5.39
C TYR A 70 -6.95 1.40 -5.83
N ASP A 71 -6.15 2.43 -6.18
CA ASP A 71 -6.71 3.70 -6.63
C ASP A 71 -7.18 3.62 -8.09
N VAL A 72 -8.50 3.55 -8.27
CA VAL A 72 -9.16 3.50 -9.58
C VAL A 72 -9.31 4.90 -10.19
N LYS A 73 -9.34 5.96 -9.38
CA LYS A 73 -9.84 7.28 -9.78
C LYS A 73 -8.92 7.99 -10.76
N ALA A 74 -7.61 7.88 -10.55
CA ALA A 74 -6.63 8.58 -11.37
C ALA A 74 -6.38 7.88 -12.73
N ILE A 75 -6.57 6.55 -12.80
CA ILE A 75 -6.45 5.77 -14.04
C ILE A 75 -7.65 6.05 -14.97
N ALA A 76 -8.86 6.10 -14.41
CA ALA A 76 -10.08 6.37 -15.18
C ALA A 76 -10.07 7.78 -15.83
N ALA A 77 -9.36 8.73 -15.23
CA ALA A 77 -9.20 10.08 -15.77
C ALA A 77 -8.10 10.19 -16.86
N GLY A 78 -7.32 9.12 -17.11
CA GLY A 78 -6.22 9.14 -18.07
C GLY A 78 -5.04 10.04 -17.67
N LEU A 79 -4.99 10.47 -16.41
CA LEU A 79 -4.04 11.48 -15.92
C LEU A 79 -2.73 10.88 -15.38
N ILE A 80 -2.72 9.59 -15.04
CA ILE A 80 -1.54 8.90 -14.51
C ILE A 80 -1.16 7.67 -15.32
N ASN A 81 0.15 7.48 -15.50
CA ASN A 81 0.75 6.37 -16.24
C ASN A 81 1.27 5.24 -15.32
N TYR A 82 0.77 5.17 -14.09
CA TYR A 82 1.16 4.17 -13.10
C TYR A 82 -0.06 3.57 -12.39
N MET A 83 0.10 2.35 -11.91
CA MET A 83 -0.86 1.72 -10.99
C MET A 83 -0.50 2.12 -9.57
N GLN A 84 -1.46 2.63 -8.79
CA GLN A 84 -1.25 2.94 -7.39
C GLN A 84 -2.03 1.98 -6.50
N ILE A 85 -1.32 1.27 -5.64
CA ILE A 85 -1.89 0.30 -4.71
C ILE A 85 -1.51 0.65 -3.28
N ARG A 86 -2.38 0.32 -2.34
CA ARG A 86 -2.12 0.42 -0.90
C ARG A 86 -1.79 -0.96 -0.37
N VAL A 87 -0.68 -1.06 0.36
CA VAL A 87 -0.17 -2.33 0.87
C VAL A 87 0.18 -2.18 2.34
N LYS A 88 -0.27 -3.12 3.17
CA LYS A 88 0.14 -3.23 4.58
C LYS A 88 1.45 -4.00 4.67
N ILE A 89 2.42 -3.43 5.37
CA ILE A 89 3.81 -3.90 5.43
C ILE A 89 4.25 -4.04 6.89
N ASP A 90 4.88 -5.17 7.21
CA ASP A 90 5.65 -5.35 8.44
C ASP A 90 6.97 -4.55 8.36
N ILE A 91 7.14 -3.58 9.24
CA ILE A 91 8.28 -2.64 9.22
C ILE A 91 9.63 -3.32 9.49
N ARG A 92 9.63 -4.53 10.03
CA ARG A 92 10.85 -5.32 10.25
C ARG A 92 11.40 -5.92 8.96
N GLN A 93 10.59 -5.91 7.90
CA GLN A 93 10.95 -6.48 6.60
C GLN A 93 11.39 -5.38 5.64
N SER A 94 12.40 -5.65 4.83
CA SER A 94 12.84 -4.72 3.80
C SER A 94 11.76 -4.49 2.73
N LEU A 95 11.73 -3.27 2.19
CA LEU A 95 10.86 -2.90 1.08
C LEU A 95 11.39 -3.51 -0.22
N LYS A 96 10.47 -4.08 -1.01
CA LYS A 96 10.80 -4.59 -2.35
C LYS A 96 10.90 -3.43 -3.33
N ARG A 97 12.04 -3.30 -4.01
CA ARG A 97 12.27 -2.23 -4.99
C ARG A 97 11.86 -2.59 -6.42
N LYS A 98 11.96 -3.87 -6.80
CA LYS A 98 11.75 -4.34 -8.18
C LYS A 98 10.98 -5.65 -8.19
N MET A 99 10.20 -5.85 -9.25
CA MET A 99 9.50 -7.09 -9.55
C MET A 99 9.77 -7.43 -11.02
N LYS A 100 10.02 -8.71 -11.31
CA LYS A 100 10.14 -9.21 -12.68
C LYS A 100 8.81 -9.82 -13.10
N LEU A 101 8.23 -9.30 -14.18
CA LEU A 101 7.03 -9.85 -14.77
C LEU A 101 7.41 -10.84 -15.88
N VAL A 102 6.87 -12.06 -15.78
CA VAL A 102 6.99 -13.07 -16.84
C VAL A 102 5.60 -13.27 -17.40
N MET A 103 5.42 -12.85 -18.65
CA MET A 103 4.17 -13.07 -19.37
C MET A 103 4.30 -14.35 -20.18
N ALA A 104 3.34 -15.27 -20.03
CA ALA A 104 3.24 -16.41 -20.92
C ALA A 104 2.96 -15.89 -22.34
N LYS A 105 3.74 -16.35 -23.32
CA LYS A 105 3.44 -16.08 -24.73
C LYS A 105 2.18 -16.87 -25.09
N LYS A 106 1.20 -16.15 -25.66
CA LYS A 106 0.02 -16.76 -26.28
C LYS A 106 0.42 -17.37 -27.62
#